data_AF-A0A2U2DXA8-F1
#
_entry.id   AF-A0A2U2DXA8-F1
#
_cell.length_a   1.000
_cell.length_b   1.000
_cell.length_c   1.000
_cell.angle_alpha   90.00
_cell.angle_beta   90.00
_cell.angle_gamma   90.00
#
_symmetry.space_group_name_H-M   'P 1'
#
loop_
_entity.id
_entity.type
_entity.pdbx_description
1 polymer ?
#
loop_
_entity_poly.entity_id
_entity_poly.type
_entity_poly.pdbx_seq_one_letter_code
_entity_poly.pdbx_strand_id
1 'polypeptide(L)'
;MQGMRRHALFSDWGILLFKIARTNITAPFAQDSLGESNPELLHQLCISEGWTADLESGIVSLGPHSMAMHGISQSECGLLNLLRCYETHDQLRILELFEQAATNCSAFCYSSTIQPKAAARQPVFCIGESAGLDGQQTGRFIGVFLYPRFKLDPHVHLVGHQ
;
A
#
# COMPACT_ATOMS: atom_id res chain seq x y z
N MET A 1 13.00 -40.71 28.51
CA MET A 1 14.11 -39.98 27.88
C MET A 1 13.96 -40.20 26.38
N GLN A 2 13.72 -39.25 25.47
CA GLN A 2 13.86 -37.79 25.36
C GLN A 2 13.01 -37.49 24.08
N GLY A 3 12.05 -36.58 23.97
CA GLY A 3 12.05 -35.17 24.34
C GLY A 3 12.38 -34.29 23.12
N MET A 4 11.35 -33.87 22.36
CA MET A 4 11.21 -32.54 21.70
C MET A 4 12.25 -32.19 20.57
N ARG A 5 11.93 -31.64 19.38
CA ARG A 5 11.09 -30.48 19.02
C ARG A 5 10.76 -30.47 17.53
N ARG A 6 9.58 -29.90 17.24
CA ARG A 6 9.06 -29.48 15.94
C ARG A 6 10.04 -28.60 15.16
N HIS A 7 10.22 -28.87 13.87
CA HIS A 7 10.50 -27.85 12.86
C HIS A 7 9.56 -28.06 11.67
N ALA A 8 8.28 -27.74 11.89
CA ALA A 8 7.49 -27.19 10.79
C ALA A 8 8.11 -25.83 10.49
N LEU A 9 8.85 -25.72 9.38
CA LEU A 9 9.30 -24.42 8.90
C LEU A 9 8.08 -23.70 8.31
N PHE A 10 7.38 -23.03 9.21
CA PHE A 10 6.48 -21.91 8.93
C PHE A 10 7.15 -20.95 7.95
N SER A 11 6.58 -20.73 6.77
CA SER A 11 6.77 -19.50 6.01
C SER A 11 5.61 -19.10 5.10
N ASP A 12 4.37 -19.14 5.62
CA ASP A 12 3.26 -18.31 5.11
C ASP A 12 3.30 -16.93 5.82
N TRP A 13 4.42 -16.19 5.69
CA TRP A 13 4.61 -14.91 6.37
C TRP A 13 4.03 -13.72 5.58
N GLY A 14 2.74 -13.78 5.28
CA GLY A 14 2.00 -12.59 4.86
C GLY A 14 0.62 -12.90 4.29
N ILE A 15 -0.44 -12.60 5.04
CA ILE A 15 -1.73 -12.31 4.41
C ILE A 15 -1.52 -11.04 3.60
N LEU A 16 -1.62 -11.12 2.28
CA LEU A 16 -1.70 -9.92 1.44
C LEU A 16 -3.01 -9.22 1.81
N LEU A 17 -2.88 -8.08 2.47
CA LEU A 17 -4.01 -7.29 2.92
C LEU A 17 -4.53 -6.52 1.71
N PHE A 18 -5.75 -6.81 1.26
CA PHE A 18 -6.50 -5.98 0.32
C PHE A 18 -7.86 -5.71 0.95
N LYS A 19 -8.14 -4.47 1.34
CA LYS A 19 -9.42 -4.12 1.97
C LYS A 19 -9.93 -2.78 1.43
N ILE A 20 -11.24 -2.72 1.24
CA ILE A 20 -11.99 -1.52 0.90
C ILE A 20 -13.21 -1.44 1.82
N ALA A 21 -13.48 -0.25 2.35
CA ALA A 21 -14.63 0.02 3.20
C ALA A 21 -15.30 1.30 2.72
N ARG A 22 -16.64 1.29 2.63
CA ARG A 22 -17.37 2.52 2.32
C ARG A 22 -17.19 3.52 3.46
N THR A 23 -17.02 4.79 3.12
CA THR A 23 -16.80 5.89 4.09
C THR A 23 -17.97 6.12 5.06
N ASN A 24 -19.16 5.63 4.74
CA ASN A 24 -20.32 5.64 5.64
C ASN A 24 -20.37 4.44 6.61
N ILE A 25 -19.43 3.48 6.49
CA ILE A 25 -19.30 2.29 7.35
C ILE A 25 -18.11 2.43 8.32
N THR A 26 -17.27 3.47 8.19
CA THR A 26 -16.33 3.85 9.24
C THR A 26 -17.12 4.35 10.45
N ALA A 27 -17.50 3.43 11.34
CA ALA A 27 -17.75 3.78 12.73
C ALA A 27 -16.56 4.63 13.18
N PRO A 28 -16.79 5.77 13.88
CA PRO A 28 -15.70 6.58 14.36
C PRO A 28 -14.73 5.66 15.10
N PHE A 29 -13.46 5.65 14.68
CA PHE A 29 -12.39 5.08 15.50
C PHE A 29 -12.62 5.62 16.89
N ALA A 30 -12.87 4.74 17.87
CA ALA A 30 -13.26 5.15 19.21
C ALA A 30 -12.28 6.22 19.68
N GLN A 31 -12.74 7.47 19.79
CA GLN A 31 -11.89 8.62 20.12
C GLN A 31 -11.18 8.41 21.47
N ASP A 32 -11.69 7.49 22.29
CA ASP A 32 -11.21 7.16 23.63
C ASP A 32 -10.10 6.09 23.69
N SER A 33 -9.66 5.52 22.57
CA SER A 33 -8.53 4.56 22.55
C SER A 33 -7.24 5.10 21.95
N LEU A 34 -7.11 6.43 21.85
CA LEU A 34 -5.89 7.10 21.37
C LEU A 34 -4.73 6.85 22.35
N GLY A 35 -4.03 5.74 22.17
CA GLY A 35 -2.61 5.71 22.54
C GLY A 35 -1.93 6.88 21.84
N GLU A 36 -1.07 7.61 22.57
CA GLU A 36 -0.31 8.73 22.02
C GLU A 36 0.35 8.31 20.71
N SER A 37 0.16 9.11 19.65
CA SER A 37 0.88 8.89 18.41
C SER A 37 2.37 9.02 18.72
N ASN A 38 3.14 7.99 18.37
CA ASN A 38 4.59 8.02 18.51
C ASN A 38 5.22 8.21 17.12
N PRO A 39 5.28 9.45 16.60
CA PRO A 39 5.80 9.72 15.26
C PRO A 39 7.27 9.31 15.13
N GLU A 40 8.03 9.37 16.23
CA GLU A 40 9.43 8.97 16.26
C GLU A 40 9.58 7.46 16.00
N LEU A 41 8.74 6.65 16.63
CA LEU A 41 8.72 5.20 16.40
C LEU A 41 8.32 4.87 14.95
N LEU A 42 7.34 5.57 14.38
CA LEU A 42 6.99 5.40 12.96
C LEU A 42 8.17 5.74 12.06
N HIS A 43 8.84 6.87 12.29
CA HIS A 43 10.01 7.27 11.51
C HIS A 43 11.19 6.29 11.63
N GLN A 44 11.38 5.68 12.80
CA GLN A 44 12.39 4.65 13.04
C GLN A 44 12.09 3.33 12.30
N LEU A 45 10.83 2.98 12.13
CA LEU A 45 10.43 1.68 11.55
C LEU A 45 10.11 1.77 10.06
N CYS A 46 9.62 2.91 9.57
CA CYS A 46 9.23 3.10 8.19
C CYS A 46 9.50 4.52 7.67
N ILE A 47 9.49 4.66 6.35
CA ILE A 47 9.30 5.93 5.66
C ILE A 47 7.81 6.05 5.37
N SER A 48 7.21 7.17 5.74
CA SER A 48 5.81 7.51 5.45
C SER A 48 5.78 8.69 4.49
N GLU A 49 5.11 8.57 3.34
CA GLU A 49 5.02 9.65 2.37
C GLU A 49 3.64 9.70 1.69
N GLY A 50 3.10 10.92 1.58
CA GLY A 50 1.81 11.16 0.95
C GLY A 50 1.86 11.09 -0.57
N TRP A 51 0.74 10.70 -1.17
CA TRP A 51 0.53 10.70 -2.61
C TRP A 51 -0.91 11.09 -2.95
N THR A 52 -1.13 11.49 -4.19
CA THR A 52 -2.45 11.88 -4.70
C THR A 52 -2.66 11.32 -6.09
N ALA A 53 -3.90 11.09 -6.50
CA ALA A 53 -4.19 10.81 -7.90
C ALA A 53 -5.49 11.47 -8.33
N ASP A 54 -5.50 12.01 -9.54
CA ASP A 54 -6.70 12.56 -10.15
C ASP A 54 -7.52 11.44 -10.79
N LEU A 55 -8.82 11.36 -10.49
CA LEU A 55 -9.68 10.27 -10.95
C LEU A 55 -10.03 10.37 -12.44
N GLU A 56 -10.02 11.58 -12.99
CA GLU A 56 -10.38 11.82 -14.39
C GLU A 56 -9.22 11.48 -15.34
N SER A 57 -8.02 11.98 -15.02
CA SER A 57 -6.81 11.80 -15.82
C SER A 57 -6.01 10.55 -15.46
N GLY A 58 -6.21 9.98 -14.26
CA GLY A 58 -5.41 8.88 -13.74
C GLY A 58 -3.95 9.25 -13.45
N ILE A 59 -3.62 10.55 -13.38
CA ILE A 59 -2.28 11.04 -13.02
C ILE A 59 -2.10 10.91 -11.51
N VAL A 60 -0.98 10.30 -11.12
CA VAL A 60 -0.53 10.11 -9.74
C VAL A 60 0.63 11.06 -9.47
N SER A 61 0.55 11.82 -8.39
CA SER A 61 1.63 12.67 -7.89
C SER A 61 2.31 12.00 -6.68
N LEU A 62 3.63 11.85 -6.77
CA LEU A 62 4.48 11.13 -5.81
C LEU A 62 5.52 12.08 -5.20
N GLY A 63 5.84 11.83 -3.93
CA GLY A 63 6.99 12.46 -3.28
C GLY A 63 8.32 11.79 -3.63
N PRO A 64 9.45 12.41 -3.26
CA PRO A 64 10.78 11.93 -3.62
C PRO A 64 11.11 10.50 -3.15
N HIS A 65 10.63 10.10 -1.96
CA HIS A 65 10.89 8.74 -1.46
C HIS A 65 10.11 7.71 -2.27
N SER A 66 8.86 7.99 -2.59
CA SER A 66 7.98 7.13 -3.37
C SER A 66 8.49 6.99 -4.79
N MET A 67 8.98 8.07 -5.40
CA MET A 67 9.69 8.05 -6.69
C MET A 67 10.89 7.11 -6.63
N ALA A 68 11.77 7.29 -5.64
CA ALA A 68 12.98 6.48 -5.49
C ALA A 68 12.66 5.00 -5.24
N MET A 69 11.69 4.70 -4.37
CA MET A 69 11.30 3.33 -4.03
C MET A 69 10.65 2.60 -5.21
N HIS A 70 9.80 3.29 -5.98
CA HIS A 70 9.13 2.71 -7.15
C HIS A 70 9.98 2.75 -8.44
N GLY A 71 11.13 3.45 -8.44
CA GLY A 71 11.97 3.61 -9.62
C GLY A 71 11.33 4.50 -10.69
N ILE A 72 10.56 5.50 -10.29
CA ILE A 72 9.87 6.45 -11.17
C ILE A 72 10.66 7.75 -11.21
N SER A 73 11.02 8.20 -12.41
CA SER A 73 11.90 9.37 -12.61
C SER A 73 11.21 10.73 -12.48
N GLN A 74 9.88 10.75 -12.57
CA GLN A 74 9.08 11.99 -12.53
C GLN A 74 8.16 11.97 -11.31
N SER A 75 7.90 13.15 -10.74
CA SER A 75 6.95 13.29 -9.63
C SER A 75 5.52 12.98 -10.04
N GLU A 76 5.21 12.99 -11.33
CA GLU A 76 3.92 12.61 -11.87
C GLU A 76 4.05 11.41 -12.81
N CYS A 77 3.14 10.46 -12.69
CA CYS A 77 3.07 9.30 -13.56
C CYS A 77 1.63 8.80 -13.70
N GLY A 78 1.31 8.05 -14.76
CA GLY A 78 0.00 7.40 -14.84
C GLY A 78 -0.14 6.28 -13.81
N LEU A 79 -1.36 6.04 -13.32
CA LEU A 79 -1.66 4.97 -12.36
C LEU A 79 -1.10 3.61 -12.80
N LEU A 80 -1.23 3.26 -14.08
CA LEU A 80 -0.69 2.00 -14.61
C LEU A 80 0.84 1.92 -14.56
N ASN A 81 1.55 3.05 -14.61
CA ASN A 81 3.00 3.07 -14.44
C ASN A 81 3.39 2.76 -13.00
N LEU A 82 2.63 3.26 -12.02
CA LEU A 82 2.79 2.90 -10.61
C LEU A 82 2.52 1.40 -10.39
N LEU A 83 1.42 0.87 -10.93
CA LEU A 83 1.06 -0.54 -10.74
C LEU A 83 2.12 -1.50 -11.29
N ARG A 84 2.79 -1.14 -12.39
CA ARG A 84 3.88 -1.94 -12.97
C ARG A 84 5.10 -2.09 -12.07
N CYS A 85 5.21 -1.28 -11.01
CA CYS A 85 6.28 -1.40 -10.01
C CYS A 85 6.02 -2.53 -9.01
N TYR A 86 4.79 -3.02 -8.89
CA TYR A 86 4.41 -4.08 -7.95
C TYR A 86 4.55 -5.48 -8.56
N GLU A 87 4.56 -6.51 -7.71
CA GLU A 87 4.54 -7.90 -8.15
C GLU A 87 3.34 -8.19 -9.05
N THR A 88 3.57 -8.94 -10.12
CA THR A 88 2.57 -9.20 -11.17
C THR A 88 1.24 -9.74 -10.63
N HIS A 89 1.29 -10.56 -9.57
CA HIS A 89 0.10 -11.17 -8.98
C HIS A 89 -0.75 -10.17 -8.15
N ASP A 90 -0.20 -9.02 -7.79
CA ASP A 90 -0.89 -7.96 -7.05
C ASP A 90 -1.45 -6.86 -7.96
N GLN A 91 -0.88 -6.65 -9.14
CA GLN A 91 -1.23 -5.55 -10.04
C GLN A 91 -2.73 -5.50 -10.36
N LEU A 92 -3.33 -6.65 -10.71
CA LEU A 92 -4.76 -6.74 -11.04
C LEU A 92 -5.64 -6.42 -9.83
N ARG A 93 -5.32 -6.98 -8.66
CA ARG A 93 -6.11 -6.77 -7.43
C ARG A 93 -6.05 -5.32 -6.95
N ILE A 94 -4.90 -4.67 -7.08
CA ILE A 94 -4.75 -3.26 -6.74
C ILE A 94 -5.52 -2.39 -7.74
N LEU A 95 -5.51 -2.73 -9.04
CA LEU A 95 -6.31 -2.04 -10.05
C LEU A 95 -7.80 -2.12 -9.74
N GLU A 96 -8.33 -3.32 -9.49
CA GLU A 96 -9.73 -3.54 -9.14
C GLU A 96 -10.13 -2.77 -7.87
N LEU A 97 -9.23 -2.67 -6.89
CA LEU A 97 -9.43 -1.87 -5.69
C LEU A 97 -9.56 -0.37 -6.01
N PHE A 98 -8.70 0.16 -6.88
CA PHE A 98 -8.81 1.55 -7.33
C PHE A 98 -10.09 1.81 -8.14
N GLU A 99 -10.48 0.90 -9.02
CA GLU A 99 -11.74 1.01 -9.77
C GLU A 99 -12.96 1.06 -8.84
N GLN A 100 -12.99 0.21 -7.81
CA GLN A 100 -14.05 0.22 -6.80
C GLN A 100 -14.03 1.51 -5.95
N ALA A 101 -12.85 2.00 -5.58
CA ALA A 101 -12.70 3.21 -4.79
C ALA A 101 -13.01 4.49 -5.60
N ALA A 102 -12.86 4.47 -6.93
CA ALA A 102 -13.23 5.58 -7.81
C ALA A 102 -14.74 5.69 -8.00
N THR A 103 -15.47 4.57 -7.91
CA THR A 103 -16.93 4.53 -8.12
C THR A 103 -17.73 4.83 -6.86
N ASN A 104 -17.16 4.65 -5.68
CA ASN A 104 -17.82 4.90 -4.40
C ASN A 104 -16.88 5.66 -3.47
N CYS A 105 -17.36 6.67 -2.73
CA CYS A 105 -16.60 7.29 -1.63
C CYS A 105 -16.14 6.21 -0.63
N SER A 106 -14.87 5.81 -0.72
CA SER A 106 -14.35 4.62 -0.04
C SER A 106 -12.98 4.89 0.51
N ALA A 107 -12.74 4.39 1.71
CA ALA A 107 -11.40 4.20 2.24
C ALA A 107 -10.89 2.83 1.78
N PHE A 108 -9.61 2.74 1.48
CA PHE A 108 -8.97 1.51 1.04
C PHE A 108 -7.59 1.35 1.68
N CYS A 109 -7.14 0.11 1.78
CA CYS A 109 -5.76 -0.20 2.07
C CYS A 109 -5.30 -1.45 1.32
N TYR A 110 -4.03 -1.46 0.93
CA TYR A 110 -3.39 -2.65 0.41
C TYR A 110 -1.95 -2.81 0.90
N SER A 111 -1.43 -4.03 0.84
CA SER A 111 -0.01 -4.34 0.97
C SER A 111 0.48 -5.05 -0.28
N SER A 112 1.68 -4.72 -0.74
CA SER A 112 2.34 -5.41 -1.85
C SER A 112 3.86 -5.33 -1.70
N THR A 113 4.57 -5.86 -2.68
CA THR A 113 6.02 -5.76 -2.80
C THR A 113 6.36 -5.04 -4.09
N ILE A 114 7.19 -4.01 -3.99
CA ILE A 114 7.80 -3.36 -5.16
C ILE A 114 8.92 -4.27 -5.68
N GLN A 115 8.93 -4.50 -6.99
CA GLN A 115 9.92 -5.31 -7.69
C GLN A 115 10.74 -4.44 -8.66
N PRO A 116 11.81 -3.77 -8.19
CA PRO A 116 12.71 -3.05 -9.08
C PRO A 116 13.47 -4.03 -9.97
N LYS A 117 13.72 -3.67 -11.24
CA LYS A 117 14.45 -4.52 -12.21
C LYS A 117 15.86 -4.96 -11.77
N ALA A 118 16.48 -4.27 -10.81
CA ALA A 118 17.85 -4.53 -10.38
C ALA A 118 18.12 -4.24 -8.89
N ALA A 119 17.09 -4.16 -8.04
CA ALA A 119 17.26 -3.86 -6.62
C ALA A 119 16.45 -4.81 -5.74
N ALA A 120 16.80 -4.85 -4.45
CA ALA A 120 16.11 -5.68 -3.47
C ALA A 120 14.63 -5.31 -3.38
N ARG A 121 13.79 -6.34 -3.22
CA ARG A 121 12.33 -6.21 -3.10
C ARG A 121 11.97 -5.37 -1.88
N GLN A 122 11.05 -4.42 -2.04
CA GLN A 122 10.65 -3.48 -0.98
C GLN A 122 9.17 -3.68 -0.66
N PRO A 123 8.81 -4.10 0.57
CA PRO A 123 7.42 -4.09 1.00
C PRO A 123 6.86 -2.67 0.99
N VAL A 124 5.59 -2.54 0.63
CA VAL A 124 4.85 -1.28 0.66
C VAL A 124 3.45 -1.54 1.21
N PHE A 125 3.02 -0.65 2.09
CA PHE A 125 1.62 -0.55 2.51
C PHE A 125 1.06 0.77 1.99
N CYS A 126 -0.16 0.73 1.49
CA CYS A 126 -0.89 1.91 1.05
C CYS A 126 -2.19 2.00 1.82
N ILE A 127 -2.49 3.20 2.30
CA ILE A 127 -3.78 3.55 2.89
C ILE A 127 -4.23 4.81 2.17
N GLY A 128 -5.49 4.87 1.75
CA GLY A 128 -6.03 6.05 1.10
C GLY A 128 -7.54 6.06 1.08
N GLU A 129 -8.09 7.12 0.52
CA GLU A 129 -9.51 7.29 0.30
C GLU A 129 -9.78 8.07 -0.98
N SER A 130 -10.97 7.89 -1.55
CA SER A 130 -11.51 8.79 -2.57
C SER A 130 -12.16 10.00 -1.92
N ALA A 131 -11.82 11.18 -2.43
CA ALA A 131 -12.35 12.47 -2.02
C ALA A 131 -12.93 13.22 -3.24
N GLY A 132 -13.84 14.18 -2.98
CA GLY A 132 -14.38 15.05 -4.02
C GLY A 132 -15.34 14.38 -5.00
N LEU A 133 -15.95 13.24 -4.64
CA LEU A 133 -16.93 12.53 -5.46
C LEU A 133 -18.37 13.09 -5.36
N ASP A 134 -18.58 14.18 -4.62
CA ASP A 134 -19.87 14.83 -4.37
C ASP A 134 -20.26 15.89 -5.43
N GLY A 135 -19.46 16.01 -6.50
CA GLY A 135 -19.77 16.84 -7.67
C GLY A 135 -19.41 18.33 -7.53
N GLN A 136 -18.79 18.75 -6.42
CA GLN A 136 -18.32 20.14 -6.23
C GLN A 136 -16.82 20.32 -6.52
N GLN A 137 -16.06 19.22 -6.59
CA GLN A 137 -14.62 19.21 -6.86
C GLN A 137 -14.28 18.10 -7.86
N THR A 138 -13.11 18.18 -8.50
CA THR A 138 -12.59 17.04 -9.27
C THR A 138 -12.27 15.89 -8.31
N GLY A 139 -12.76 14.70 -8.65
CA GLY A 139 -12.55 13.52 -7.82
C GLY A 139 -11.07 13.16 -7.75
N ARG A 140 -10.57 12.85 -6.56
CA ARG A 140 -9.17 12.48 -6.34
C ARG A 140 -9.03 11.36 -5.32
N PHE A 141 -7.95 10.60 -5.45
CA PHE A 141 -7.41 9.82 -4.35
C PHE A 141 -6.45 10.68 -3.53
N ILE A 142 -6.50 10.48 -2.22
CA ILE A 142 -5.45 10.89 -1.28
C ILE A 142 -5.01 9.68 -0.49
N GLY A 143 -3.70 9.54 -0.29
CA GLY A 143 -3.19 8.40 0.43
C GLY A 143 -1.79 8.61 0.96
N VAL A 144 -1.32 7.58 1.67
CA VAL A 144 0.01 7.48 2.23
C VAL A 144 0.60 6.13 1.88
N PHE A 145 1.86 6.13 1.46
CA PHE A 145 2.68 4.93 1.41
C PHE A 145 3.49 4.81 2.68
N LEU A 146 3.55 3.59 3.22
CA LEU A 146 4.45 3.20 4.30
C LEU A 146 5.44 2.18 3.76
N TYR A 147 6.73 2.51 3.87
CA TYR A 147 7.84 1.66 3.45
C TYR A 147 8.63 1.21 4.67
N PRO A 148 8.52 -0.04 5.10
CA PRO A 148 9.35 -0.55 6.19
C PRO A 148 10.84 -0.39 5.87
N ARG A 149 11.65 -0.05 6.88
CA ARG A 149 13.12 0.10 6.76
C ARG A 149 13.84 -1.24 6.77
N PHE A 150 13.35 -2.18 5.98
CA PHE A 150 14.03 -3.43 5.64
C PHE A 150 13.74 -3.81 4.19
N LYS A 151 14.55 -4.68 3.60
CA LYS A 151 14.37 -5.21 2.25
C LYS A 151 14.11 -6.71 2.34
N LEU A 152 13.37 -7.24 1.37
CA LEU A 152 13.21 -8.69 1.21
C LEU A 152 14.37 -9.25 0.38
N ASP A 153 14.85 -10.43 0.77
CA ASP A 153 15.87 -11.16 0.02
C ASP A 153 15.33 -11.50 -1.38
N PRO A 154 16.11 -11.24 -2.46
CA PRO A 154 15.75 -11.62 -3.82
C PRO A 154 15.39 -13.12 -3.99
N HIS A 155 15.89 -13.99 -3.10
CA HIS A 155 15.72 -15.44 -3.17
C HIS A 155 14.53 -15.99 -2.37
N VAL A 156 13.80 -15.16 -1.63
CA VAL A 156 12.62 -15.60 -0.88
C VAL A 156 11.35 -15.38 -1.71
N HIS A 157 10.82 -16.43 -2.34
CA HIS A 157 9.49 -16.37 -2.97
C HIS A 157 8.42 -16.31 -1.88
N LEU A 158 7.59 -15.25 -1.90
CA LEU A 158 6.36 -15.20 -1.13
C LEU A 158 5.32 -16.00 -1.91
N VAL A 159 4.97 -17.19 -1.44
CA VAL A 159 3.92 -18.00 -2.06
C VAL A 159 2.58 -17.51 -1.52
N GLY A 160 1.80 -16.83 -2.35
CA GLY A 160 0.40 -16.50 -2.06
C GLY A 160 -0.52 -17.65 -2.49
N HIS A 161 -1.53 -17.96 -1.67
CA HIS A 161 -2.55 -18.96 -1.98
C HIS A 161 -3.24 -18.72 -3.33
N GLN A 162 -3.40 -19.80 -4.11
CA GLN A 162 -4.21 -19.88 -5.33
C GLN A 162 -5.70 -19.69 -5.06
#